data_AF-A0AAD4H268-F1
#
_entry.id   AF-A0AAD4H268-F1
#
_cell.length_a   1.000
_cell.length_b   1.000
_cell.length_c   1.000
_cell.angle_alpha   90.00
_cell.angle_beta   90.00
_cell.angle_gamma   90.00
#
_symmetry.space_group_name_H-M   'P 1'
#
loop_
_entity.id
_entity.type
_entity.pdbx_description
1 polymer ?
#
loop_
_entity_poly.entity_id
_entity_poly.type
_entity_poly.pdbx_seq_one_letter_code
_entity_poly.pdbx_strand_id
1 'polypeptide(L)'
;MMMNVLTETFKTRALSDWPHEPSIPSQCAALDGNAVIVGLDERGLLRGISHEHISMEDFMDAHVNKGSSRRGGAVPSFFFPKAKPSGPDIVFYIRVKDRLFPVFVQLKLRQTMAKKDIHAAIKTVSASMIEGHVQDLSRFCPTDNTFISMVIVYPAKVVAKLRPRPDIKYNLRPRPDSKHKHLTQVQVMIDESNISKIFPKSHVDFLNGIKDPMKRQAVDMLEAESLKKTRM
;
A
#
# COMPACT_ATOMS: atom_id res chain seq x y z
N MET A 1 5.11 -13.76 -2.83
CA MET A 1 6.43 -13.11 -2.73
C MET A 1 6.38 -11.82 -1.92
N MET A 2 5.56 -10.82 -2.32
CA MET A 2 5.51 -9.51 -1.64
C MET A 2 5.15 -9.57 -0.14
N MET A 3 4.23 -10.45 0.28
CA MET A 3 3.89 -10.62 1.71
C MET A 3 5.12 -10.93 2.57
N ASN A 4 6.01 -11.82 2.10
CA ASN A 4 7.21 -12.21 2.85
C ASN A 4 8.18 -11.04 2.98
N VAL A 5 8.33 -10.28 1.90
CA VAL A 5 9.17 -9.07 1.85
C VAL A 5 8.65 -8.05 2.85
N LEU A 6 7.35 -7.77 2.86
CA LEU A 6 6.73 -6.86 3.82
C LEU A 6 6.93 -7.36 5.26
N THR A 7 6.65 -8.64 5.53
CA THR A 7 6.86 -9.23 6.84
C THR A 7 8.30 -9.09 7.33
N GLU A 8 9.28 -9.41 6.49
CA GLU A 8 10.71 -9.30 6.84
C GLU A 8 11.13 -7.85 7.04
N THR A 9 10.65 -6.93 6.18
CA THR A 9 10.94 -5.50 6.27
C THR A 9 10.46 -4.93 7.61
N PHE A 10 9.22 -5.22 8.00
CA PHE A 10 8.66 -4.74 9.27
C PHE A 10 9.30 -5.38 10.51
N LYS A 11 9.88 -6.60 10.39
CA LYS A 11 10.62 -7.25 11.47
C LYS A 11 12.02 -6.67 11.69
N THR A 12 12.66 -6.20 10.62
CA THR A 12 14.07 -5.80 10.64
C THR A 12 14.27 -4.31 10.89
N ARG A 13 13.28 -3.48 10.59
CA ARG A 13 13.40 -2.02 10.74
C ARG A 13 12.07 -1.36 11.06
N ALA A 14 12.08 -0.41 11.99
CA ALA A 14 10.94 0.43 12.28
C ALA A 14 10.53 1.24 11.05
N LEU A 15 9.22 1.42 10.87
CA LEU A 15 8.68 2.20 9.75
C LEU A 15 9.18 3.65 9.81
N SER A 16 9.29 4.23 11.01
CA SER A 16 9.79 5.60 11.22
C SER A 16 11.21 5.84 10.69
N ASP A 17 12.03 4.79 10.60
CA ASP A 17 13.43 4.88 10.15
C ASP A 17 13.61 4.72 8.64
N TRP A 18 12.53 4.45 7.89
CA TRP A 18 12.66 4.22 6.45
C TRP A 18 13.09 5.52 5.73
N PRO A 19 14.06 5.46 4.81
CA PRO A 19 14.48 6.62 4.04
C PRO A 19 13.36 7.07 3.09
N HIS A 20 12.59 8.05 3.55
CA HIS A 20 11.42 8.58 2.88
C HIS A 20 11.33 10.09 3.08
N GLU A 21 10.89 10.81 2.04
CA GLU A 21 10.71 12.26 2.05
C GLU A 21 9.24 12.59 1.68
N PRO A 22 8.47 13.27 2.55
CA PRO A 22 8.84 13.68 3.91
C PRO A 22 8.97 12.49 4.87
N SER A 23 9.77 12.63 5.92
CA SER A 23 9.95 11.55 6.92
C SER A 23 8.61 11.06 7.48
N ILE A 24 8.49 9.76 7.76
CA ILE A 24 7.22 9.18 8.24
C ILE A 24 6.76 9.80 9.58
N PRO A 25 7.65 10.04 10.57
CA PRO A 25 7.25 10.73 11.81
C PRO A 25 6.71 12.14 11.61
N SER A 26 7.18 12.87 10.58
CA SER A 26 6.64 14.21 10.26
C SER A 26 5.22 14.18 9.70
N GLN A 27 4.80 13.04 9.13
CA GLN A 27 3.42 12.83 8.66
C GLN A 27 2.52 12.32 9.79
N CYS A 28 3.05 11.46 10.66
CA CYS A 28 2.33 10.92 11.82
C CYS A 28 3.31 10.45 12.90
N ALA A 29 3.43 11.21 13.99
CA ALA A 29 4.30 10.87 15.12
C ALA A 29 3.91 9.53 15.80
N ALA A 30 2.66 9.10 15.65
CA ALA A 30 2.17 7.83 16.19
C ALA A 30 2.81 6.58 15.55
N LEU A 31 3.45 6.74 14.39
CA LEU A 31 4.17 5.69 13.69
C LEU A 31 5.62 5.52 14.16
N ASP A 32 6.03 6.27 15.19
CA ASP A 32 7.35 6.12 15.80
C ASP A 32 7.43 4.88 16.70
N GLY A 33 8.23 3.91 16.25
CA GLY A 33 8.51 2.65 16.94
C GLY A 33 8.43 1.43 16.03
N ASN A 34 8.72 0.26 16.63
CA ASN A 34 8.63 -1.02 15.93
C ASN A 34 7.17 -1.34 15.58
N ALA A 35 6.95 -1.74 14.33
CA ALA A 35 5.65 -2.10 13.80
C ALA A 35 5.57 -3.61 13.61
N VAL A 36 4.47 -4.22 14.05
CA VAL A 36 4.18 -5.64 13.81
C VAL A 36 2.97 -5.79 12.91
N ILE A 37 3.02 -6.73 11.96
CA ILE A 37 1.86 -7.06 11.12
C ILE A 37 0.83 -7.82 11.96
N VAL A 38 -0.41 -7.36 11.95
CA VAL A 38 -1.49 -7.93 12.76
C VAL A 38 -2.02 -9.22 12.13
N GLY A 39 -2.30 -10.22 12.97
CA GLY A 39 -2.79 -11.52 12.53
C GLY A 39 -1.73 -12.35 11.80
N LEU A 40 -0.44 -12.06 12.00
CA LEU A 40 0.65 -12.82 11.42
C LEU A 40 0.81 -14.16 12.15
N ASP A 41 0.53 -15.25 11.45
CA ASP A 41 0.84 -16.60 11.91
C ASP A 41 2.34 -16.88 11.73
N GLU A 42 3.05 -17.08 12.83
CA GLU A 42 4.48 -17.41 12.83
C GLU A 42 4.79 -18.74 12.16
N ARG A 43 3.81 -19.66 12.11
CA ARG A 43 3.92 -20.96 11.42
C ARG A 43 3.74 -20.81 9.90
N GLY A 44 3.27 -19.64 9.45
CA GLY A 44 3.21 -19.26 8.04
C GLY A 44 2.16 -19.98 7.20
N LEU A 45 1.19 -20.67 7.81
CA LEU A 45 0.22 -21.51 7.12
C LEU A 45 -0.83 -20.69 6.36
N LEU A 46 -1.19 -19.53 6.90
CA LEU A 46 -2.22 -18.66 6.33
C LEU A 46 -1.72 -17.21 6.31
N ARG A 47 -1.19 -16.78 5.17
CA ARG A 47 -0.67 -15.41 5.02
C ARG A 47 -1.68 -14.47 4.38
N GLY A 48 -2.47 -14.91 3.40
CA GLY A 48 -3.41 -14.02 2.74
C GLY A 48 -4.74 -14.64 2.33
N ILE A 49 -5.72 -13.77 2.10
CA ILE A 49 -7.08 -14.11 1.68
C ILE A 49 -7.54 -13.14 0.59
N SER A 50 -8.33 -13.61 -0.37
CA SER A 50 -8.82 -12.79 -1.49
C SER A 50 -10.27 -12.34 -1.29
N HIS A 51 -10.68 -11.35 -2.09
CA HIS A 51 -12.06 -10.88 -2.20
C HIS A 51 -13.10 -11.97 -2.52
N GLU A 52 -12.67 -13.13 -3.03
CA GLU A 52 -13.55 -14.27 -3.34
C GLU A 52 -14.04 -14.98 -2.06
N HIS A 53 -13.32 -14.81 -0.95
CA HIS A 53 -13.58 -15.52 0.31
C HIS A 53 -14.15 -14.61 1.40
N ILE A 54 -13.76 -13.33 1.38
CA ILE A 54 -14.16 -12.33 2.37
C ILE A 54 -14.24 -10.96 1.71
N SER A 55 -15.19 -10.12 2.12
CA SER A 55 -15.20 -8.73 1.66
C SER A 55 -14.06 -7.94 2.31
N MET A 56 -13.64 -6.82 1.71
CA MET A 56 -12.65 -5.94 2.35
C MET A 56 -13.17 -5.43 3.70
N GLU A 57 -14.46 -5.09 3.78
CA GLU A 57 -15.09 -4.63 5.01
C GLU A 57 -15.05 -5.69 6.11
N ASP A 58 -15.42 -6.94 5.79
CA ASP A 58 -15.34 -8.05 6.73
C ASP A 58 -13.89 -8.36 7.18
N PHE A 59 -12.92 -8.23 6.28
CA PHE A 59 -11.50 -8.40 6.60
C PHE A 59 -11.05 -7.31 7.58
N MET A 60 -11.37 -6.05 7.29
CA MET A 60 -11.01 -4.93 8.15
C MET A 60 -11.69 -5.02 9.52
N ASP A 61 -12.97 -5.37 9.55
CA ASP A 61 -13.72 -5.60 10.78
C ASP A 61 -13.13 -6.74 11.62
N ALA A 62 -12.66 -7.82 10.99
CA ALA A 62 -12.04 -8.93 11.71
C ALA A 62 -10.78 -8.49 12.47
N HIS A 63 -9.91 -7.69 11.85
CA HIS A 63 -8.67 -7.23 12.47
C HIS A 63 -8.85 -6.09 13.47
N VAL A 64 -9.85 -5.23 13.27
CA VAL A 64 -10.12 -4.10 14.18
C VAL A 64 -10.96 -4.52 15.38
N ASN A 65 -12.04 -5.29 15.17
CA ASN A 65 -13.08 -5.52 16.18
C ASN A 65 -13.16 -6.96 16.70
N LYS A 66 -12.58 -7.94 15.99
CA LYS A 66 -12.79 -9.37 16.28
C LYS A 66 -11.50 -10.14 16.54
N GLY A 67 -10.43 -9.45 16.93
CA GLY A 67 -9.17 -10.10 17.30
C GLY A 67 -8.55 -10.93 16.17
N SER A 68 -8.69 -10.49 14.91
CA SER A 68 -8.25 -11.21 13.70
C SER A 68 -8.95 -12.56 13.49
N SER A 69 -10.23 -12.66 13.88
CA SER A 69 -11.04 -13.88 13.72
C SER A 69 -12.41 -13.59 13.08
N ARG A 70 -12.95 -14.56 12.34
CA ARG A 70 -14.29 -14.50 11.74
C ARG A 70 -14.90 -15.90 11.67
N ARG A 71 -16.15 -16.04 12.13
CA ARG A 71 -16.90 -17.32 12.15
C ARG A 71 -16.11 -18.47 12.82
N GLY A 72 -15.38 -18.16 13.89
CA GLY A 72 -14.58 -19.13 14.63
C GLY A 72 -13.23 -19.50 14.01
N GLY A 73 -12.90 -18.99 12.81
CA GLY A 73 -11.61 -19.17 12.16
C GLY A 73 -10.72 -17.93 12.21
N ALA A 74 -9.41 -18.12 12.16
CA ALA A 74 -8.44 -17.03 12.04
C ALA A 74 -8.53 -16.39 10.64
N VAL A 75 -8.45 -15.05 10.60
CA VAL A 75 -8.34 -14.30 9.34
C VAL A 75 -6.86 -14.03 9.05
N PRO A 76 -6.35 -14.37 7.85
CA PRO A 76 -4.96 -14.15 7.47
C PRO A 76 -4.58 -12.67 7.48
N SER A 77 -3.30 -12.33 7.57
CA SER A 77 -2.85 -10.94 7.76
C SER A 77 -3.01 -10.04 6.53
N PHE A 78 -3.03 -10.62 5.33
CA PHE A 78 -3.05 -9.87 4.07
C PHE A 78 -4.33 -10.13 3.29
N PHE A 79 -4.94 -9.08 2.76
CA PHE A 79 -6.11 -9.14 1.91
C PHE A 79 -5.79 -8.70 0.47
N PHE A 80 -6.32 -9.44 -0.50
CA PHE A 80 -6.20 -9.15 -1.93
C PHE A 80 -7.55 -8.70 -2.51
N PRO A 81 -7.74 -7.39 -2.72
CA PRO A 81 -8.99 -6.85 -3.22
C PRO A 81 -9.29 -7.30 -4.65
N LYS A 82 -10.55 -7.14 -5.06
CA LYS A 82 -10.94 -7.29 -6.47
C LYS A 82 -10.33 -6.16 -7.29
N ALA A 83 -9.96 -6.47 -8.54
CA ALA A 83 -9.43 -5.46 -9.46
C ALA A 83 -10.46 -4.38 -9.87
N LYS A 84 -11.77 -4.67 -9.73
CA LYS A 84 -12.86 -3.73 -10.05
C LYS A 84 -13.89 -3.66 -8.90
N PRO A 85 -14.16 -2.47 -8.32
CA PRO A 85 -13.63 -1.16 -8.70
C PRO A 85 -12.13 -1.05 -8.42
N SER A 86 -11.49 -0.10 -9.08
CA SER A 86 -10.05 0.16 -8.90
C SER A 86 -9.76 0.51 -7.43
N GLY A 87 -8.63 0.03 -6.91
CA GLY A 87 -8.28 0.15 -5.50
C GLY A 87 -6.89 -0.41 -5.20
N PRO A 88 -6.54 -0.61 -3.92
CA PRO A 88 -5.27 -1.19 -3.52
C PRO A 88 -5.11 -2.63 -4.03
N ASP A 89 -3.86 -3.06 -4.22
CA ASP A 89 -3.54 -4.45 -4.55
C ASP A 89 -3.44 -5.33 -3.30
N ILE A 90 -3.03 -4.75 -2.17
CA ILE A 90 -2.89 -5.44 -0.88
C ILE A 90 -3.42 -4.54 0.25
N VAL A 91 -4.16 -5.12 1.19
CA VAL A 91 -4.56 -4.46 2.44
C VAL A 91 -4.08 -5.30 3.61
N PHE A 92 -3.52 -4.67 4.63
CA PHE A 92 -3.17 -5.33 5.89
C PHE A 92 -3.16 -4.31 7.03
N TYR A 93 -2.92 -4.77 8.25
CA TYR A 93 -2.79 -3.90 9.42
C TYR A 93 -1.40 -4.02 10.03
N ILE A 94 -0.90 -2.88 10.50
CA ILE A 94 0.25 -2.85 11.41
C ILE A 94 -0.17 -2.33 12.77
N ARG A 95 0.52 -2.81 13.80
CA ARG A 95 0.44 -2.30 15.15
C ARG A 95 1.78 -1.70 15.55
N VAL A 96 1.75 -0.44 15.98
CA VAL A 96 2.91 0.26 16.56
C VAL A 96 2.55 0.57 18.01
N LYS A 97 3.28 -0.03 18.96
CA LYS A 97 2.87 -0.03 20.39
C LYS A 97 1.44 -0.59 20.51
N ASP A 98 0.48 0.17 21.05
CA ASP A 98 -0.93 -0.22 21.15
C ASP A 98 -1.83 0.41 20.06
N ARG A 99 -1.22 1.05 19.04
CA ARG A 99 -1.92 1.77 17.99
C ARG A 99 -2.02 0.93 16.73
N LEU A 100 -3.21 0.89 16.13
CA LEU A 100 -3.54 0.07 14.97
C LEU A 100 -3.75 0.97 13.74
N PHE A 101 -3.09 0.64 12.63
CA PHE A 101 -3.17 1.38 11.37
C PHE A 101 -3.42 0.44 10.18
N PRO A 102 -4.45 0.71 9.37
CA PRO A 102 -4.60 0.03 8.09
C PRO A 102 -3.55 0.53 7.09
N VAL A 103 -3.01 -0.41 6.32
CA VAL A 103 -2.04 -0.16 5.25
C VAL A 103 -2.63 -0.63 3.92
N PHE A 104 -2.70 0.30 2.98
CA PHE A 104 -3.20 0.06 1.63
C PHE A 104 -2.04 0.19 0.65
N VAL A 105 -1.72 -0.91 -0.04
CA VAL A 105 -0.56 -1.00 -0.91
C VAL A 105 -0.99 -1.02 -2.37
N GLN A 106 -0.40 -0.15 -3.18
CA GLN A 106 -0.40 -0.28 -4.63
C GLN A 106 0.98 -0.70 -5.11
N LEU A 107 1.04 -1.80 -5.86
CA LEU A 107 2.23 -2.28 -6.54
C LEU A 107 2.23 -1.79 -7.99
N LYS A 108 3.38 -1.34 -8.47
CA LYS A 108 3.64 -1.01 -9.87
C LYS A 108 5.01 -1.54 -10.29
N LEU A 109 5.01 -2.55 -11.15
CA LEU A 109 6.22 -3.11 -11.74
C LEU A 109 6.39 -2.58 -13.17
N ARG A 110 7.12 -1.46 -13.35
CA ARG A 110 7.33 -0.81 -14.67
C ARG A 110 8.71 -0.14 -14.75
N GLN A 111 9.32 -0.18 -15.94
CA GLN A 111 10.63 0.47 -16.21
C GLN A 111 10.55 2.00 -16.16
N THR A 112 9.48 2.54 -16.74
CA THR A 112 9.19 3.96 -16.75
C THR A 112 7.78 4.19 -16.24
N MET A 113 7.59 5.27 -15.48
CA MET A 113 6.26 5.72 -15.07
C MET A 113 6.14 7.21 -15.36
N ALA A 114 5.18 7.55 -16.21
CA ALA A 114 4.85 8.95 -16.42
C ALA A 114 4.24 9.52 -15.13
N LYS A 115 4.36 10.84 -14.94
CA LYS A 115 3.77 11.53 -13.78
C LYS A 115 2.29 11.18 -13.58
N LYS A 116 1.52 11.07 -14.67
CA LYS A 116 0.10 10.66 -14.65
C LYS A 116 -0.12 9.28 -14.03
N ASP A 117 0.77 8.32 -14.29
CA ASP A 117 0.63 6.94 -13.83
C ASP A 117 0.95 6.84 -12.33
N ILE A 118 1.89 7.68 -11.84
CA ILE A 118 2.19 7.81 -10.41
C ILE A 118 0.98 8.39 -9.68
N HIS A 119 0.35 9.44 -10.22
CA HIS A 119 -0.86 10.01 -9.62
C HIS A 119 -2.02 9.00 -9.63
N ALA A 120 -2.15 8.21 -10.68
CA ALA A 120 -3.13 7.13 -10.73
C ALA A 120 -2.85 6.06 -9.66
N ALA A 121 -1.59 5.68 -9.46
CA ALA A 121 -1.19 4.73 -8.41
C ALA A 121 -1.41 5.27 -6.99
N ILE A 122 -1.17 6.56 -6.75
CA ILE A 122 -1.48 7.20 -5.46
C ILE A 122 -3.00 7.27 -5.26
N LYS A 123 -3.76 7.50 -6.33
CA LYS A 123 -5.23 7.59 -6.25
C LYS A 123 -5.86 6.27 -5.81
N THR A 124 -5.37 5.12 -6.25
CA THR A 124 -5.96 3.81 -5.89
C THR A 124 -5.90 3.50 -4.40
N VAL A 125 -4.92 4.06 -3.69
CA VAL A 125 -4.77 3.96 -2.23
C VAL A 125 -5.31 5.19 -1.49
N SER A 126 -6.07 6.06 -2.16
CA SER A 126 -6.74 7.21 -1.52
C SER A 126 -8.05 6.80 -0.86
N ALA A 127 -8.50 7.55 0.16
CA ALA A 127 -9.74 7.28 0.87
C ALA A 127 -10.93 7.10 -0.08
N SER A 128 -11.08 7.99 -1.07
CA SER A 128 -12.19 7.92 -2.03
C SER A 128 -12.25 6.62 -2.86
N MET A 129 -11.10 6.02 -3.18
CA MET A 129 -11.08 4.74 -3.92
C MET A 129 -11.27 3.56 -2.97
N ILE A 130 -10.70 3.64 -1.76
CA ILE A 130 -10.90 2.63 -0.72
C ILE A 130 -12.38 2.56 -0.31
N GLU A 131 -13.09 3.68 -0.25
CA GLU A 131 -14.53 3.73 0.03
C GLU A 131 -15.40 3.14 -1.09
N GLY A 132 -14.82 2.85 -2.26
CA GLY A 132 -15.43 1.98 -3.26
C GLY A 132 -15.51 0.51 -2.84
N HIS A 133 -14.76 0.12 -1.80
CA HIS A 133 -14.68 -1.24 -1.25
C HIS A 133 -15.22 -1.37 0.17
N VAL A 134 -15.25 -0.27 0.95
CA VAL A 134 -15.79 -0.22 2.32
C VAL A 134 -16.69 0.99 2.50
N GLN A 135 -17.81 0.86 3.22
CA GLN A 135 -18.79 1.95 3.27
C GLN A 135 -18.35 3.17 4.07
N ASP A 136 -17.58 2.97 5.13
CA ASP A 136 -17.05 4.03 6.00
C ASP A 136 -15.65 3.64 6.48
N LEU A 137 -14.63 4.19 5.83
CA LEU A 137 -13.24 3.90 6.14
C LEU A 137 -12.86 4.36 7.56
N SER A 138 -13.49 5.41 8.08
CA SER A 138 -13.15 5.95 9.40
C SER A 138 -13.38 4.98 10.55
N ARG A 139 -14.34 4.05 10.40
CA ARG A 139 -14.60 2.97 11.36
C ARG A 139 -13.45 1.99 11.50
N PHE A 140 -12.58 1.94 10.49
CA PHE A 140 -11.47 1.01 10.42
C PHE A 140 -10.10 1.70 10.62
N CYS A 141 -10.11 2.98 10.96
CA CYS A 141 -8.92 3.77 11.30
C CYS A 141 -8.97 4.16 12.80
N PRO A 142 -8.82 3.20 13.73
CA PRO A 142 -9.08 3.45 15.16
C PRO A 142 -8.09 4.42 15.81
N THR A 143 -6.89 4.58 15.23
CA THR A 143 -5.87 5.50 15.74
C THR A 143 -5.93 6.82 14.99
N ASP A 144 -6.41 7.87 15.64
CA ASP A 144 -6.41 9.25 15.13
C ASP A 144 -6.99 9.37 13.70
N ASN A 145 -7.94 8.51 13.33
CA ASN A 145 -8.49 8.40 11.97
C ASN A 145 -7.41 8.28 10.87
N THR A 146 -6.27 7.65 11.19
CA THR A 146 -5.10 7.60 10.33
C THR A 146 -5.01 6.28 9.55
N PHE A 147 -4.66 6.37 8.27
CA PHE A 147 -4.30 5.22 7.43
C PHE A 147 -3.02 5.45 6.63
N ILE A 148 -2.39 4.36 6.21
CA ILE A 148 -1.15 4.40 5.44
C ILE A 148 -1.44 4.02 3.99
N SER A 149 -1.09 4.91 3.07
CA SER A 149 -1.09 4.66 1.64
C SER A 149 0.33 4.40 1.18
N MET A 150 0.62 3.15 0.86
CA MET A 150 1.92 2.70 0.40
C MET A 150 1.87 2.47 -1.10
N VAL A 151 2.81 3.06 -1.83
CA VAL A 151 2.99 2.83 -3.26
C VAL A 151 4.39 2.30 -3.47
N ILE A 152 4.48 1.10 -4.04
CA ILE A 152 5.75 0.44 -4.35
C ILE A 152 5.89 0.44 -5.87
N VAL A 153 6.85 1.23 -6.36
CA VAL A 153 7.16 1.36 -7.78
C VAL A 153 8.55 0.81 -8.02
N TYR A 154 8.70 -0.18 -8.88
CA TYR A 154 10.04 -0.66 -9.24
C TYR A 154 10.04 -1.21 -10.66
N PRO A 155 11.14 -1.14 -11.43
CA PRO A 155 12.38 -0.41 -11.18
C PRO A 155 12.32 1.09 -11.51
N ALA A 156 11.15 1.64 -11.83
CA ALA A 156 11.04 3.08 -12.09
C ALA A 156 11.34 3.93 -10.85
N LYS A 157 11.91 5.11 -11.10
CA LYS A 157 12.09 6.18 -10.13
C LYS A 157 10.89 7.14 -10.16
N VAL A 158 10.41 7.54 -9.00
CA VAL A 158 9.34 8.52 -8.84
C VAL A 158 9.97 9.91 -8.72
N VAL A 159 9.94 10.67 -9.82
CA VAL A 159 10.49 12.04 -9.86
C VAL A 159 9.49 13.07 -9.31
N ALA A 160 8.23 12.69 -9.13
CA ALA A 160 7.23 13.54 -8.54
C ALA A 160 7.50 13.66 -7.03
N LYS A 161 7.92 14.84 -6.56
CA LYS A 161 7.96 15.13 -5.12
C LYS A 161 6.57 14.84 -4.54
N LEU A 162 6.48 13.88 -3.63
CA LEU A 162 5.33 13.77 -2.75
C LEU A 162 5.27 15.11 -2.00
N ARG A 163 4.25 15.93 -2.26
CA ARG A 163 4.06 17.10 -1.42
C ARG A 163 3.70 16.57 -0.04
N PRO A 164 4.40 16.97 1.04
CA PRO A 164 3.88 16.81 2.38
C PRO A 164 2.50 17.44 2.37
N ARG A 165 1.45 16.63 2.43
CA ARG A 165 0.09 17.11 2.59
C ARG A 165 -0.36 16.61 3.94
N PRO A 166 0.12 17.23 5.05
CA PRO A 166 -0.32 16.87 6.40
C PRO A 166 -1.85 16.95 6.53
N ASP A 167 -2.52 17.72 5.66
CA ASP A 167 -3.96 17.91 5.65
C ASP A 167 -4.61 17.62 4.28
N ILE A 168 -4.44 16.42 3.67
CA ILE A 168 -5.54 15.98 2.78
C ILE A 168 -6.73 15.67 3.67
N LYS A 169 -7.48 16.71 4.03
CA LYS A 169 -8.84 16.58 4.50
C LYS A 169 -9.62 16.00 3.33
N TYR A 170 -9.81 14.68 3.38
CA TYR A 170 -10.73 14.03 2.48
C TYR A 170 -12.12 14.55 2.84
N ASN A 171 -12.57 15.58 2.11
CA ASN A 171 -13.97 15.99 2.11
C ASN A 171 -14.75 14.93 1.33
N LEU A 172 -14.91 13.77 1.96
CA LEU A 172 -15.71 12.68 1.43
C LEU A 172 -17.15 13.21 1.29
N ARG A 173 -17.83 12.83 0.21
CA ARG A 173 -19.20 13.32 -0.06
C ARG A 173 -20.06 13.08 1.18
N PRO A 174 -20.80 14.08 1.68
CA PRO A 174 -21.70 13.89 2.81
C PRO A 174 -22.69 12.77 2.47
N ARG A 175 -22.66 11.66 3.23
CA ARG A 175 -23.83 10.79 3.31
C ARG A 175 -24.76 11.39 4.36
N PRO A 176 -26.08 11.27 4.21
CA PRO A 176 -27.04 11.93 5.11
C PRO A 176 -26.82 11.63 6.61
N ASP A 177 -26.18 10.51 6.93
CA ASP A 177 -25.94 10.05 8.31
C ASP A 177 -24.47 10.11 8.77
N SER A 178 -23.54 10.54 7.93
CA SER A 178 -22.11 10.44 8.22
C SER A 178 -21.59 11.70 8.94
N LYS A 179 -21.40 11.58 10.26
CA LYS A 179 -20.49 12.44 11.04
C LYS A 179 -19.05 12.22 10.53
N HIS A 180 -18.70 12.83 9.40
CA HIS A 180 -17.41 12.58 8.74
C HIS A 180 -16.25 12.99 9.65
N LYS A 181 -15.59 11.99 10.23
CA LYS A 181 -14.33 12.19 10.94
C LYS A 181 -13.25 12.50 9.90
N HIS A 182 -12.42 13.51 10.19
CA HIS A 182 -11.28 13.85 9.35
C HIS A 182 -10.31 12.68 9.32
N LEU A 183 -10.14 12.06 8.14
CA LEU A 183 -9.14 11.01 7.92
C LEU A 183 -7.76 11.63 7.64
N THR A 184 -6.73 11.08 8.27
CA THR A 184 -5.33 11.43 8.02
C THR A 184 -4.68 10.36 7.15
N GLN A 185 -3.99 10.76 6.08
CA GLN A 185 -3.29 9.84 5.19
C GLN A 185 -1.78 10.02 5.32
N VAL A 186 -1.10 8.95 5.71
CA VAL A 186 0.36 8.85 5.64
C VAL A 186 0.74 8.25 4.29
N GLN A 187 1.55 8.95 3.51
CA GLN A 187 2.01 8.48 2.21
C GLN A 187 3.42 7.89 2.33
N VAL A 188 3.58 6.66 1.84
CA VAL A 188 4.86 5.95 1.78
C VAL A 188 5.14 5.55 0.34
N MET A 189 6.15 6.16 -0.27
CA MET A 189 6.64 5.80 -1.61
C MET A 189 7.93 5.01 -1.50
N ILE A 190 7.92 3.81 -2.08
CA ILE A 190 9.11 2.99 -2.26
C ILE A 190 9.39 2.93 -3.75
N ASP A 191 10.56 3.40 -4.15
CA ASP A 191 10.99 3.44 -5.54
C ASP A 191 12.45 2.99 -5.72
N GLU A 192 12.97 3.08 -6.94
CA GLU A 192 14.37 2.75 -7.24
C GLU A 192 15.39 3.43 -6.30
N SER A 193 15.07 4.63 -5.79
CA SER A 193 16.01 5.42 -5.00
C SER A 193 16.15 4.99 -3.54
N ASN A 194 15.15 4.29 -2.98
CA ASN A 194 15.13 3.90 -1.58
C ASN A 194 14.85 2.41 -1.32
N ILE A 195 14.39 1.65 -2.32
CA ILE A 195 14.02 0.23 -2.14
C ILE A 195 15.17 -0.63 -1.59
N SER A 196 16.42 -0.38 -1.99
CA SER A 196 17.60 -1.13 -1.52
C SER A 196 17.95 -0.88 -0.05
N LYS A 197 17.41 0.19 0.53
CA LYS A 197 17.59 0.57 1.94
C LYS A 197 16.41 0.14 2.81
N ILE A 198 15.29 -0.25 2.19
CA ILE A 198 14.05 -0.64 2.86
C ILE A 198 13.87 -2.15 2.77
N PHE A 199 13.91 -2.73 1.57
CA PHE A 199 13.65 -4.15 1.38
C PHE A 199 14.90 -5.02 1.54
N PRO A 200 14.73 -6.29 1.92
CA PRO A 200 15.82 -7.25 1.99
C PRO A 200 16.60 -7.35 0.68
N LYS A 201 17.92 -7.45 0.80
CA LYS A 201 18.83 -7.50 -0.36
C LYS A 201 18.46 -8.61 -1.35
N SER A 202 18.11 -9.79 -0.84
CA SER A 202 17.69 -10.94 -1.67
C SER A 202 16.49 -10.62 -2.57
N HIS A 203 15.53 -9.83 -2.08
CA HIS A 203 14.38 -9.42 -2.87
C HIS A 203 14.76 -8.38 -3.91
N VAL A 204 15.61 -7.42 -3.55
CA VAL A 204 16.08 -6.38 -4.47
C VAL A 204 16.91 -7.00 -5.59
N ASP A 205 17.78 -7.97 -5.28
CA ASP A 205 18.56 -8.73 -6.26
C ASP A 205 17.65 -9.51 -7.22
N PHE A 206 16.58 -10.14 -6.71
CA PHE A 206 15.57 -10.78 -7.55
C PHE A 206 14.89 -9.78 -8.51
N LEU A 207 14.45 -8.62 -7.99
CA LEU A 207 13.82 -7.58 -8.80
C LEU A 207 14.79 -7.00 -9.85
N ASN A 208 16.08 -6.89 -9.52
CA ASN A 208 17.13 -6.51 -10.47
C ASN A 208 17.30 -7.56 -11.58
N GLY A 209 17.24 -8.85 -11.25
CA GLY A 209 17.35 -9.93 -12.25
C GLY A 209 16.24 -9.90 -13.30
N ILE A 210 15.03 -9.46 -12.94
CA ILE A 210 13.91 -9.32 -13.88
C ILE A 210 13.87 -7.94 -14.57
N LYS A 211 14.72 -6.98 -14.16
CA LYS A 211 14.76 -5.63 -14.75
C LYS A 211 15.25 -5.65 -16.20
N ASP A 212 16.28 -6.42 -16.52
CA ASP A 212 16.89 -6.37 -17.87
C ASP A 212 16.01 -7.00 -18.96
N PRO A 213 15.30 -8.12 -18.74
CA PRO A 213 14.28 -8.59 -19.67
C PRO A 213 13.17 -7.55 -19.92
N MET A 214 12.74 -6.84 -18.88
CA MET A 214 11.72 -5.79 -19.00
C MET A 214 12.21 -4.55 -19.76
N LYS A 215 13.51 -4.20 -19.65
CA LYS A 215 14.09 -3.11 -20.46
C LYS A 215 14.04 -3.44 -21.95
N ARG A 216 14.40 -4.66 -22.33
CA ARG A 216 14.35 -5.10 -23.74
C ARG A 216 12.95 -4.96 -24.32
N GLN A 217 11.94 -5.48 -23.62
CA GLN A 217 10.53 -5.33 -24.03
C GLN A 217 10.07 -3.86 -24.14
N ALA A 218 10.52 -2.98 -23.25
CA ALA A 218 10.15 -1.57 -23.30
C ALA A 218 10.77 -0.85 -24.52
N VAL A 219 12.01 -1.21 -24.90
CA VAL A 219 12.67 -0.69 -26.11
C VAL A 219 11.92 -1.18 -27.35
N ASP A 220 11.61 -2.48 -27.43
CA ASP A 220 10.89 -3.07 -28.57
C ASP A 220 9.50 -2.43 -28.76
N MET A 221 8.79 -2.14 -27.66
CA MET A 221 7.49 -1.44 -27.70
C MET A 221 7.61 0.01 -28.18
N LEU A 222 8.64 0.74 -27.73
CA LEU A 222 8.89 2.12 -28.15
C LEU A 222 9.31 2.20 -29.63
N GLU A 223 10.09 1.25 -30.11
CA GLU A 223 10.44 1.12 -31.54
C GLU A 223 9.20 0.78 -32.39
N ALA A 224 8.33 -0.11 -31.91
CA ALA A 224 7.08 -0.42 -32.61
C ALA A 224 6.11 0.78 -32.66
N GLU A 225 6.06 1.61 -31.61
CA GLU A 225 5.25 2.83 -31.59
C GLU A 225 5.82 3.95 -32.47
N SER A 226 7.15 4.09 -32.55
CA SER A 226 7.79 5.08 -33.42
C SER A 226 7.58 4.72 -34.90
N LEU A 227 7.76 3.44 -35.28
CA LEU A 227 7.49 2.92 -36.62
C LEU A 227 6.03 3.11 -37.07
N LYS A 228 5.06 3.08 -36.14
CA LYS A 228 3.65 3.37 -36.44
C LYS A 228 3.38 4.85 -36.67
N LYS A 229 4.09 5.75 -35.99
CA LYS A 229 3.95 7.21 -36.17
C LYS A 229 4.61 7.73 -37.45
N THR A 230 5.63 7.04 -37.97
CA THR A 230 6.29 7.42 -39.23
C THR A 230 5.55 6.92 -40.48
N ARG A 231 4.51 6.09 -40.31
CA ARG A 231 3.69 5.52 -41.40
C ARG A 231 2.32 6.20 -41.57
N MET A 232 2.06 7.30 -40.84
CA MET A 232 0.93 8.22 -41.07
C MET A 232 1.45 9.52 -41.66
#